data_AF-A0A1B1AGV0-F1
#
_entry.id   AF-A0A1B1AGV0-F1
#
_cell.length_a   1.000
_cell.length_b   1.000
_cell.length_c   1.000
_cell.angle_alpha   90.00
_cell.angle_beta   90.00
_cell.angle_gamma   90.00
#
_symmetry.space_group_name_H-M   'P 1'
#
loop_
_entity.id
_entity.type
_entity.pdbx_description
1 polymer ?
#
loop_
_entity_poly.entity_id
_entity_poly.type
_entity_poly.pdbx_seq_one_letter_code
_entity_poly.pdbx_strand_id
1 'polypeptide(L)' 'MTIGDRIPDLSDNELESLYANAVRLKDPVSAIQRQQAEELLPLLGFAREERPLALIATQVEARRATARGKKAST' A
#
# COMPACT_ATOMS: atom_id res chain seq x y z
N MET A 1 6.52 3.20 18.73
CA MET A 1 6.11 3.28 17.30
C MET A 1 6.08 1.86 16.77
N THR A 2 4.92 1.41 16.30
CA THR A 2 4.80 0.07 15.70
C THR A 2 5.14 0.14 14.21
N ILE A 3 5.43 -0.99 13.57
CA ILE A 3 5.60 -1.04 12.10
C ILE A 3 4.30 -0.62 11.40
N GLY A 4 3.14 -0.92 12.00
CA GLY A 4 1.82 -0.53 11.49
C GLY A 4 1.65 0.97 11.30
N ASP A 5 2.14 1.78 12.25
CA ASP A 5 2.10 3.25 12.17
C ASP A 5 2.90 3.83 10.98
N ARG A 6 3.90 3.09 10.50
CA ARG A 6 4.80 3.54 9.42
C ARG A 6 4.33 3.11 8.04
N ILE A 7 3.40 2.17 7.94
CA ILE A 7 2.85 1.65 6.68
C ILE A 7 2.39 2.76 5.71
N PRO A 8 1.71 3.83 6.16
CA PRO A 8 1.26 4.90 5.26
C PRO A 8 2.41 5.63 4.55
N ASP A 9 3.55 5.78 5.26
CA ASP A 9 4.74 6.49 4.79
C ASP A 9 5.68 5.62 3.94
N LEU A 10 5.48 4.30 3.92
CA LEU A 10 6.31 3.39 3.12
C LEU A 10 6.05 3.57 1.63
N SER A 11 7.11 3.51 0.83
CA SER A 11 7.01 3.42 -0.63
C SER A 11 6.51 2.03 -1.07
N ASP A 12 5.99 1.92 -2.29
CA ASP A 12 5.48 0.65 -2.82
C ASP A 12 6.55 -0.46 -2.85
N ASN A 13 7.81 -0.11 -3.12
CA ASN A 13 8.96 -1.02 -3.06
C ASN A 13 9.27 -1.49 -1.63
N GLU A 14 9.11 -0.60 -0.64
CA GLU A 14 9.27 -0.96 0.77
C GLU A 14 8.14 -1.85 1.24
N LEU A 15 6.90 -1.58 0.83
CA LEU A 15 5.73 -2.42 1.07
C LEU A 15 5.90 -3.84 0.50
N GLU A 16 6.35 -3.94 -0.76
CA GLU A 16 6.71 -5.22 -1.40
C GLU A 16 7.78 -5.98 -0.63
N SER A 17 8.86 -5.29 -0.24
CA SER A 17 9.97 -5.88 0.51
C SER A 17 9.53 -6.35 1.90
N LEU A 18 8.71 -5.55 2.60
CA LEU A 18 8.17 -5.90 3.91
C LEU A 18 7.21 -7.08 3.82
N TYR A 19 6.35 -7.11 2.79
CA TYR A 19 5.44 -8.23 2.54
C TYR A 19 6.22 -9.52 2.26
N ALA A 20 7.22 -9.49 1.38
CA ALA A 20 8.06 -10.65 1.10
C ALA A 20 8.79 -11.16 2.34
N ASN A 21 9.27 -10.26 3.21
CA ASN A 21 9.90 -10.61 4.47
C ASN A 21 8.89 -11.17 5.48
N ALA A 22 7.69 -10.60 5.61
CA ALA A 22 6.63 -11.11 6.47
C ALA A 22 6.16 -12.51 6.02
N VAL A 23 6.03 -12.73 4.71
CA VAL A 23 5.74 -14.06 4.15
C VAL A 23 6.85 -15.05 4.50
N ARG A 24 8.12 -14.65 4.33
CA ARG A 24 9.27 -15.50 4.71
C ARG A 24 9.34 -15.76 6.21
N LEU A 25 8.94 -14.81 7.07
CA LEU A 25 8.92 -14.94 8.53
C LEU A 25 7.78 -15.82 9.05
N LYS A 26 6.81 -16.16 8.21
CA LYS A 26 5.77 -17.15 8.51
C LYS A 26 6.31 -18.60 8.53
N ASP A 27 7.41 -18.87 7.81
CA ASP A 27 8.07 -20.17 7.68
C ASP A 27 9.09 -20.55 8.80
N PRO A 28 9.84 -19.63 9.45
CA PRO A 28 10.84 -19.99 10.46
C PRO A 28 10.28 -20.24 11.87
N VAL A 29 11.11 -20.96 12.63
CA VAL A 29 10.89 -21.70 13.89
C VAL A 29 10.44 -20.86 15.11
N SER A 30 10.35 -19.53 15.02
CA SER A 30 10.03 -18.66 16.17
C SER A 30 8.56 -18.24 16.20
N ALA A 31 7.82 -18.69 17.23
CA ALA A 31 6.40 -18.37 17.42
C ALA A 31 6.10 -16.86 17.46
N ILE A 32 7.03 -16.06 18.01
CA ILE A 32 6.88 -14.60 18.11
C ILE A 32 6.98 -13.95 16.73
N GLN A 33 7.92 -14.39 15.90
CA GLN A 33 8.09 -13.86 14.54
C GLN A 33 6.91 -14.22 13.65
N ARG A 34 6.39 -15.44 13.81
CA ARG A 34 5.19 -15.88 13.09
C ARG A 34 3.96 -15.07 13.50
N GLN A 35 3.77 -14.80 14.79
CA GLN A 35 2.64 -14.00 15.28
C GLN A 35 2.72 -12.55 14.74
N GLN A 36 3.89 -11.92 14.79
CA GLN A 36 4.09 -10.60 14.21
C GLN A 36 3.86 -10.58 12.69
N ALA A 37 4.28 -11.62 11.98
CA ALA A 37 4.01 -11.75 10.54
C ALA A 37 2.52 -11.92 10.25
N GLU A 38 1.80 -12.74 11.04
CA GLU A 38 0.35 -12.94 10.92
C GLU A 38 -0.43 -11.64 11.18
N GLU A 39 0.02 -10.77 12.09
CA GLU A 39 -0.57 -9.46 12.33
C GLU A 39 -0.27 -8.43 11.23
N LEU A 40 0.93 -8.48 10.65
CA LEU A 40 1.38 -7.52 9.62
C LEU A 40 0.88 -7.84 8.21
N LEU A 41 0.77 -9.12 7.85
CA LEU A 41 0.35 -9.55 6.51
C LEU A 41 -0.98 -8.92 6.04
N PRO A 42 -2.07 -8.90 6.82
CA PRO A 42 -3.32 -8.28 6.38
C PRO A 42 -3.19 -6.76 6.21
N LEU A 43 -2.42 -6.07 7.06
CA LEU A 43 -2.20 -4.63 6.95
C LEU A 43 -1.39 -4.26 5.70
N LEU A 44 -0.35 -5.03 5.40
CA LEU A 44 0.48 -4.85 4.21
C LEU A 44 -0.27 -5.21 2.92
N GLY A 45 -1.12 -6.24 2.96
CA GLY A 45 -2.00 -6.60 1.85
C GLY A 45 -2.99 -5.49 1.50
N PHE A 46 -3.68 -4.97 2.52
CA PHE A 46 -4.63 -3.86 2.35
C PHE A 46 -3.94 -2.61 1.78
N ALA A 47 -2.78 -2.23 2.34
CA ALA A 47 -2.02 -1.09 1.86
C ALA A 47 -1.52 -1.25 0.40
N ARG A 48 -1.18 -2.46 -0.03
CA ARG A 48 -0.80 -2.76 -1.42
C ARG A 48 -1.98 -2.69 -2.40
N GLU A 49 -3.16 -3.15 -1.99
CA GLU A 49 -4.35 -3.18 -2.85
C GLU A 49 -5.04 -1.81 -2.93
N GLU A 50 -5.05 -1.04 -1.84
CA GLU A 50 -5.72 0.26 -1.79
C GLU A 50 -4.94 1.40 -2.46
N ARG A 51 -3.60 1.36 -2.44
CA ARG A 51 -2.75 2.39 -3.08
C ARG A 51 -2.99 2.56 -4.58
N PRO A 52 -2.98 1.51 -5.42
CA PRO A 52 -3.23 1.68 -6.84
C PRO A 52 -4.65 2.20 -7.11
N LEU A 53 -5.65 1.80 -6.32
CA LEU A 53 -7.02 2.28 -6.47
C LEU A 53 -7.14 3.79 -6.16
N ALA A 54 -6.51 4.26 -5.08
CA ALA A 54 -6.49 5.67 -4.72
C ALA A 54 -5.73 6.54 -5.75
N LEU A 55 -4.61 6.04 -6.28
CA LEU A 55 -3.85 6.74 -7.31
C LEU A 55 -4.58 6.79 -8.66
N ILE A 56 -5.30 5.73 -9.03
CA ILE A 56 -6.12 5.69 -10.24
C ILE A 56 -7.30 6.65 -10.11
N ALA A 57 -7.99 6.68 -8.97
CA ALA A 57 -9.09 7.62 -8.72
C ALA A 57 -8.62 9.08 -8.86
N THR A 58 -7.52 9.44 -8.19
CA THR A 58 -6.95 10.78 -8.23
C THR A 58 -6.49 11.19 -9.64
N GLN A 59 -5.88 10.27 -10.40
CA GLN A 59 -5.49 10.55 -11.80
C GLN A 59 -6.70 10.70 -12.73
N VAL A 60 -7.76 9.90 -12.54
CA VAL A 60 -8.98 10.01 -13.33
C VAL A 60 -9.67 11.35 -13.08
N GLU A 61 -9.72 11.83 -11.83
CA GLU A 61 -10.25 13.15 -11.50
C GLU A 61 -9.39 14.28 -12.08
N ALA A 62 -8.06 14.20 -11.97
CA ALA A 62 -7.15 15.19 -12.57
C ALA A 62 -7.28 15.27 -14.10
N ARG A 63 -7.45 14.12 -14.78
CA ARG A 63 -7.71 14.09 -16.23
C ARG A 63 -9.09 14.66 -16.59
N ARG A 64 -10.12 14.45 -15.77
CA ARG A 64 -11.46 15.01 -16.00
C ARG A 64 -11.49 16.52 -15.79
N ALA A 65 -10.79 17.04 -14.78
CA ALA A 65 -10.69 18.46 -14.50
C ALA A 65 -9.99 19.22 -15.64
N THR A 66 -8.89 18.69 -16.16
CA THR A 66 -8.16 19.27 -17.29
C THR A 66 -8.94 19.20 -18.61
N ALA A 67 -9.69 18.11 -18.85
CA ALA A 67 -10.55 17.97 -20.03
C ALA A 67 -11.75 18.94 -20.04
N ARG A 68 -12.30 19.30 -18.87
CA ARG A 68 -13.38 20.29 -18.75
C ARG A 68 -12.89 21.73 -18.92
N GLY A 69 -11.70 22.06 -18.42
CA GLY A 69 -11.09 23.37 -18.63
C GLY A 69 -10.87 23.72 -20.11
N LYS A 70 -10.54 22.72 -20.94
CA LYS A 70 -10.31 22.92 -22.38
C LYS A 70 -11.58 23.12 -23.21
N LYS A 71 -12.77 22.76 -22.69
CA LYS A 71 -14.06 22.97 -23.37
C LYS A 71 -14.74 24.30 -23.04
N ALA A 72 -14.22 25.07 -22.08
CA ALA A 72 -14.76 26.38 -21.70
C ALA A 72 -14.02 27.56 -22.37
N SER A 73 -13.10 27.29 -23.30
CA SER A 73 -12.26 28.31 -23.96
C SER A 73 -12.30 28.23 -25.49
N THR A 74 -13.40 27.74 -26.07
CA THR A 74 -13.71 27.83 -27.51
C THR A 74 -15.17 28.21 -27.66
#